data_AF-A0A1C6AWD2-F1
#
_entry.id   AF-A0A1C6AWD2-F1
#
_cell.length_a   1.000
_cell.length_b   1.000
_cell.length_c   1.000
_cell.angle_alpha   90.00
_cell.angle_beta   90.00
_cell.angle_gamma   90.00
#
_symmetry.space_group_name_H-M   'P 1'
#
loop_
_entity.id
_entity.type
_entity.pdbx_description
1 polymer ?
#
loop_
_entity_poly.entity_id
_entity_poly.type
_entity_poly.pdbx_seq_one_letter_code
_entity_poly.pdbx_strand_id
1 'polypeptide(L)'
;MSVQLRSFSFRFAEQVFNSRLQLKQEINEMLLEACKDLSVLGRPAFNRILKNLFVEKNWISQPRVSPEMKAYSKFDFMKERVAVEVQFGHASFIGIDLLKFQMASYSNLDLIDFGVYITTTKAMQKYLKTKYNRNWEGSLNYEKVVKYLPYFKSAIQVPIYVIGIDI
;
A
#
# COMPACT_ATOMS: atom_id res chain seq x y z
N MET A 1 6.87 13.83 -18.71
CA MET A 1 5.91 13.08 -17.88
C MET A 1 6.41 13.12 -16.45
N SER A 2 5.54 13.50 -15.52
CA SER A 2 5.85 13.60 -14.09
C SER A 2 5.03 12.55 -13.36
N VAL A 3 5.65 11.86 -12.40
CA VAL A 3 4.95 10.89 -11.55
C VAL A 3 3.90 11.61 -10.72
N GLN A 4 2.71 11.01 -10.60
CA GLN A 4 1.60 11.52 -9.81
C GLN A 4 1.09 10.45 -8.85
N LEU A 5 0.51 10.86 -7.73
CA LEU A 5 -0.11 9.95 -6.77
C LEU A 5 -1.63 10.13 -6.85
N ARG A 6 -2.33 9.07 -7.22
CA ARG A 6 -3.80 8.99 -7.15
C ARG A 6 -4.21 8.38 -5.83
N SER A 7 -5.32 8.84 -5.26
CA SER A 7 -5.83 8.33 -4.00
C SER A 7 -7.27 7.85 -4.11
N PHE A 8 -7.66 6.92 -3.25
CA PHE A 8 -9.06 6.53 -3.04
C PHE A 8 -9.29 6.28 -1.55
N SER A 9 -10.37 6.87 -1.03
CA SER A 9 -10.76 6.78 0.38
C SER A 9 -11.86 5.75 0.54
N PHE A 10 -11.57 4.66 1.25
CA PHE A 10 -12.57 3.68 1.66
C PHE A 10 -12.90 3.86 3.14
N ARG A 11 -14.20 4.01 3.45
CA ARG A 11 -14.71 4.20 4.83
C ARG A 11 -14.08 5.39 5.55
N PHE A 12 -14.09 6.54 4.88
CA PHE A 12 -13.59 7.81 5.43
C PHE A 12 -12.11 7.78 5.83
N ALA A 13 -11.32 6.89 5.22
CA ALA A 13 -9.89 6.77 5.50
C ALA A 13 -9.13 8.08 5.24
N GLU A 14 -9.57 8.89 4.29
CA GLU A 14 -9.00 10.22 4.07
C GLU A 14 -9.16 11.13 5.30
N GLN A 15 -10.33 11.16 5.92
CA GLN A 15 -10.58 11.95 7.13
C GLN A 15 -9.72 11.46 8.29
N VAL A 16 -9.64 10.14 8.47
CA VAL A 16 -8.75 9.53 9.48
C VAL A 16 -7.29 9.88 9.20
N PHE A 17 -6.85 9.77 7.95
CA PHE A 17 -5.46 10.06 7.58
C PHE A 17 -5.13 11.56 7.66
N ASN A 18 -6.10 12.44 7.42
CA ASN A 18 -5.93 13.89 7.58
C ASN A 18 -5.74 14.31 9.04
N SER A 19 -6.06 13.47 10.03
CA SER A 19 -5.64 13.70 11.43
C SER A 19 -4.14 13.47 11.65
N ARG A 20 -3.44 12.87 10.66
CA ARG A 20 -2.03 12.46 10.68
C ARG A 20 -1.29 13.01 9.45
N LEU A 21 -1.43 14.31 9.18
CA LEU A 21 -0.90 14.95 7.96
C LEU A 21 0.60 14.72 7.74
N GLN A 22 1.40 14.72 8.80
CA GLN A 22 2.84 14.50 8.71
C GLN A 22 3.17 13.12 8.12
N LEU A 23 2.49 12.05 8.59
CA LEU A 23 2.65 10.72 8.01
C LEU A 23 2.18 10.65 6.56
N LYS A 24 1.09 11.36 6.22
CA LYS A 24 0.58 11.42 4.85
C LYS A 24 1.58 12.07 3.90
N GLN A 25 2.19 13.18 4.31
CA GLN A 25 3.25 13.85 3.57
C GLN A 25 4.48 12.97 3.45
N GLU A 26 4.93 12.35 4.55
CA GLU A 26 6.08 11.45 4.58
C GLU A 26 5.93 10.28 3.59
N ILE A 27 4.77 9.60 3.59
CA ILE A 27 4.51 8.52 2.61
C ILE A 27 4.56 9.06 1.19
N ASN A 28 3.88 10.17 0.90
CA ASN A 28 3.86 10.73 -0.46
C ASN A 28 5.28 11.09 -0.94
N GLU A 29 6.08 11.72 -0.10
CA GLU A 29 7.47 12.06 -0.41
C GLU A 29 8.30 10.80 -0.69
N MET A 30 8.18 9.76 0.14
CA MET A 30 8.88 8.49 -0.09
C MET A 30 8.46 7.82 -1.41
N LEU A 31 7.17 7.88 -1.78
CA LEU A 31 6.70 7.29 -3.04
C LEU A 31 7.24 8.04 -4.26
N LEU A 32 7.29 9.37 -4.19
CA LEU A 32 7.88 10.20 -5.24
C LEU A 32 9.39 10.00 -5.33
N GLU A 33 10.08 9.92 -4.19
CA GLU A 33 11.52 9.62 -4.08
C GLU A 33 11.84 8.27 -4.74
N ALA A 34 11.06 7.24 -4.42
CA ALA A 34 11.22 5.90 -4.99
C ALA A 34 11.07 5.87 -6.51
N CYS A 35 10.42 6.89 -7.09
CA CYS A 35 10.15 7.01 -8.51
C CYS A 35 11.09 7.97 -9.25
N LYS A 36 12.16 8.46 -8.61
CA LYS A 36 13.17 9.33 -9.27
C LYS A 36 13.81 8.68 -10.49
N ASP A 37 14.08 7.38 -10.43
CA ASP A 37 14.58 6.61 -11.56
C ASP A 37 13.58 5.51 -11.95
N LEU A 38 12.70 5.83 -12.90
CA LEU A 38 11.72 4.87 -13.42
C LEU A 38 12.36 3.72 -14.19
N SER A 39 13.59 3.87 -14.68
CA SER A 39 14.23 2.87 -15.53
C SER A 39 14.51 1.58 -14.77
N VAL A 40 14.71 1.66 -13.44
CA VAL A 40 15.01 0.52 -12.56
C VAL A 40 13.77 -0.14 -11.94
N LEU A 41 12.56 0.41 -12.16
CA LEU A 41 11.34 -0.02 -11.45
C LEU A 41 10.72 -1.30 -12.02
N GLY A 42 11.42 -2.42 -11.85
CA GLY A 42 10.80 -3.74 -11.77
C GLY A 42 10.25 -4.00 -10.35
N ARG A 43 9.27 -4.90 -10.22
CA ARG A 43 8.60 -5.21 -8.95
C ARG A 43 9.58 -5.46 -7.77
N PRO A 44 10.63 -6.30 -7.90
CA PRO A 44 11.56 -6.55 -6.78
C PRO A 44 12.41 -5.32 -6.42
N ALA A 45 12.87 -4.58 -7.42
CA ALA A 45 13.66 -3.37 -7.21
C ALA A 45 12.83 -2.28 -6.53
N PHE A 46 11.57 -2.12 -6.95
CA PHE A 46 10.66 -1.14 -6.38
C PHE A 46 10.35 -1.46 -4.91
N ASN A 47 10.03 -2.73 -4.60
CA ASN A 47 9.84 -3.16 -3.21
C ASN A 47 11.09 -2.91 -2.34
N ARG A 48 12.29 -3.16 -2.87
CA ARG A 48 13.54 -2.89 -2.15
C ARG A 48 13.77 -1.40 -1.90
N ILE A 49 13.55 -0.55 -2.90
CA ILE A 49 13.69 0.91 -2.76
C ILE A 49 12.74 1.44 -1.70
N LEU A 50 11.46 1.06 -1.77
CA LEU A 50 10.46 1.47 -0.78
C LEU A 50 10.84 0.96 0.61
N LYS A 51 11.25 -0.30 0.75
CA LYS A 51 11.69 -0.83 2.04
C LYS A 51 12.79 0.02 2.69
N ASN A 52 13.79 0.43 1.91
CA ASN A 52 14.88 1.25 2.43
C ASN A 52 14.36 2.63 2.91
N LEU A 53 13.53 3.29 2.09
CA LEU A 53 12.96 4.60 2.42
C LEU A 53 12.07 4.54 3.67
N PHE A 54 11.19 3.55 3.77
CA PHE A 54 10.33 3.36 4.93
C PHE A 54 11.15 3.11 6.20
N VAL A 55 12.18 2.25 6.15
CA VAL A 55 13.05 1.98 7.30
C VAL A 55 13.84 3.22 7.70
N GLU A 56 14.36 4.01 6.75
CA GLU A 56 15.04 5.28 7.01
C GLU A 56 14.14 6.29 7.73
N LYS A 57 12.83 6.26 7.44
CA LYS A 57 11.81 7.06 8.13
C LYS A 57 11.27 6.42 9.41
N ASN A 58 11.99 5.45 9.98
CA ASN A 58 11.65 4.75 11.23
C ASN A 58 10.32 3.99 11.19
N TRP A 59 9.88 3.51 10.03
CA TRP A 59 8.79 2.54 9.97
C TRP A 59 9.28 1.15 10.36
N ILE A 60 8.49 0.46 11.18
CA ILE A 60 8.77 -0.94 11.53
C ILE A 60 8.50 -1.77 10.29
N SER A 61 9.51 -2.45 9.75
CA SER A 61 9.35 -3.35 8.62
C SER A 61 8.94 -4.75 9.08
N GLN A 62 8.01 -5.37 8.35
CA GLN A 62 7.56 -6.74 8.61
C GLN A 62 7.01 -6.99 10.04
N PRO A 63 6.23 -6.06 10.64
CA PRO A 63 5.60 -6.29 11.94
C PRO A 63 4.50 -7.34 11.84
N ARG A 64 4.33 -8.15 12.89
CA ARG A 64 3.30 -9.20 12.93
C ARG A 64 1.90 -8.57 13.02
N VAL A 65 0.98 -9.11 12.24
CA VAL A 65 -0.45 -8.71 12.23
C VAL A 65 -1.16 -9.12 13.51
N SER A 66 -0.67 -10.16 14.18
CA SER A 66 -1.14 -10.62 15.48
C SER A 66 0.08 -10.99 16.34
N PRO A 67 0.55 -10.12 17.24
CA PRO A 67 1.68 -10.43 18.11
C PRO A 67 1.40 -11.63 19.03
N GLU A 68 0.15 -11.77 19.48
CA GLU A 68 -0.28 -12.78 20.45
C GLU A 68 -0.61 -14.14 19.81
N MET A 69 -1.20 -14.14 18.62
CA MET A 69 -1.38 -15.38 17.86
C MET A 69 -0.10 -15.70 17.10
N LYS A 70 0.34 -16.97 17.12
CA LYS A 70 1.44 -17.47 16.26
C LYS A 70 1.11 -17.45 14.76
N ALA A 71 0.14 -16.65 14.32
CA ALA A 71 -0.13 -16.46 12.90
C ALA A 71 1.08 -15.74 12.27
N TYR A 72 1.57 -16.30 11.17
CA TYR A 72 2.80 -15.86 10.52
C TYR A 72 2.63 -14.60 9.64
N SER A 73 1.42 -14.05 9.56
CA SER A 73 1.12 -12.90 8.72
C SER A 73 1.78 -11.62 9.25
N LYS A 74 2.37 -10.85 8.33
CA LYS A 74 3.06 -9.60 8.60
C LYS A 74 2.57 -8.52 7.66
N PHE A 75 2.56 -7.28 8.15
CA PHE A 75 2.45 -6.11 7.28
C PHE A 75 3.77 -5.83 6.59
N ASP A 76 3.78 -5.05 5.51
CA ASP A 76 5.04 -4.58 4.96
C ASP A 76 5.69 -3.56 5.90
N PHE A 77 4.92 -2.58 6.36
CA PHE A 77 5.36 -1.55 7.29
C PHE A 77 4.27 -1.16 8.28
N MET A 78 4.69 -0.67 9.47
CA MET A 78 3.78 -0.04 10.42
C MET A 78 4.48 1.09 11.17
N LYS A 79 3.76 2.19 11.41
CA LYS A 79 4.21 3.31 12.24
C LYS A 79 3.00 3.98 12.85
N GLU A 80 3.08 4.29 14.14
CA GLU A 80 2.03 5.02 14.87
C GLU A 80 0.61 4.45 14.66
N ARG A 81 0.41 3.13 14.65
CA ARG A 81 -0.91 2.50 14.39
C ARG A 81 -1.46 2.72 12.96
N VAL A 82 -0.59 3.03 12.01
CA VAL A 82 -0.88 3.01 10.56
C VAL A 82 -0.12 1.83 9.96
N ALA A 83 -0.84 0.88 9.35
CA ALA A 83 -0.22 -0.21 8.60
C ALA A 83 -0.16 0.13 7.12
N VAL A 84 0.91 -0.30 6.44
CA VAL A 84 1.11 -0.13 5.01
C VAL A 84 1.30 -1.50 4.36
N GLU A 85 0.63 -1.70 3.23
CA GLU A 85 0.82 -2.83 2.32
C GLU A 85 1.22 -2.30 0.94
N VAL A 86 2.33 -2.79 0.40
CA VAL A 86 2.80 -2.46 -0.94
C VAL A 86 2.57 -3.67 -1.84
N GLN A 87 1.53 -3.62 -2.66
CA GLN A 87 1.15 -4.73 -3.51
C GLN A 87 1.46 -4.48 -4.99
N PHE A 88 2.62 -4.97 -5.41
CA PHE A 88 3.03 -5.06 -6.82
C PHE A 88 2.95 -6.48 -7.39
N GLY A 89 2.51 -7.45 -6.59
CA GLY A 89 2.35 -8.85 -6.95
C GLY A 89 1.02 -9.15 -7.63
N HIS A 90 0.66 -10.44 -7.69
CA HIS A 90 -0.53 -10.91 -8.39
C HIS A 90 -1.83 -10.39 -7.76
N ALA A 91 -2.86 -10.16 -8.58
CA ALA A 91 -4.13 -9.60 -8.12
C ALA A 91 -4.87 -10.46 -7.07
N SER A 92 -4.56 -11.75 -6.94
CA SER A 92 -5.14 -12.64 -5.92
C SER A 92 -4.76 -12.25 -4.48
N PHE A 93 -3.66 -11.51 -4.29
CA PHE A 93 -3.22 -11.11 -2.96
C PHE A 93 -4.05 -9.98 -2.33
N ILE A 94 -4.94 -9.34 -3.09
CA ILE A 94 -5.83 -8.30 -2.54
C ILE A 94 -6.61 -8.82 -1.33
N GLY A 95 -7.13 -10.06 -1.38
CA GLY A 95 -7.93 -10.63 -0.29
C GLY A 95 -7.14 -10.79 1.00
N ILE A 96 -5.92 -11.32 0.93
CA ILE A 96 -5.08 -11.52 2.11
C ILE A 96 -4.65 -10.18 2.73
N ASP A 97 -4.33 -9.18 1.90
CA ASP A 97 -3.95 -7.85 2.38
C ASP A 97 -5.12 -7.16 3.11
N LEU A 98 -6.33 -7.22 2.55
CA LEU A 98 -7.52 -6.68 3.20
C LEU A 98 -7.85 -7.39 4.51
N LEU A 99 -7.70 -8.72 4.57
CA LEU A 99 -7.89 -9.48 5.80
C LEU A 99 -6.84 -9.13 6.86
N LYS A 100 -5.57 -8.89 6.48
CA LYS A 100 -4.54 -8.42 7.42
C LYS A 100 -4.97 -7.11 8.08
N PHE A 101 -5.41 -6.11 7.30
CA PHE A 101 -5.91 -4.86 7.86
C PHE A 101 -7.12 -5.06 8.78
N GLN A 102 -8.11 -5.85 8.34
CA GLN A 102 -9.32 -6.09 9.13
C GLN A 102 -9.01 -6.78 10.46
N MET A 103 -8.12 -7.76 10.48
CA MET A 103 -7.72 -8.45 11.70
C MET A 103 -7.00 -7.49 12.66
N ALA A 104 -5.99 -6.76 12.19
CA ALA A 104 -5.20 -5.88 13.05
C ALA A 104 -5.99 -4.69 13.64
N SER A 105 -7.04 -4.24 12.96
CA SER A 105 -7.90 -3.15 13.42
C SER A 105 -8.99 -3.62 14.40
N TYR A 106 -9.30 -4.92 14.44
CA TYR A 106 -10.38 -5.43 15.27
C TYR A 106 -10.09 -5.23 16.76
N SER A 107 -11.12 -4.94 17.56
CA SER A 107 -11.00 -4.49 18.96
C SER A 107 -10.21 -5.41 19.90
N ASN A 108 -10.06 -6.69 19.57
CA ASN A 108 -9.23 -7.61 20.36
C ASN A 108 -7.73 -7.43 20.13
N LEU A 109 -7.31 -6.97 18.94
CA LEU A 109 -5.90 -6.73 18.62
C LEU A 109 -5.56 -5.24 18.74
N ASP A 110 -6.46 -4.37 18.26
CA ASP A 110 -6.37 -2.92 18.34
C ASP A 110 -4.96 -2.37 18.01
N LEU A 111 -4.36 -2.87 16.93
CA LEU A 111 -2.98 -2.54 16.56
C LEU A 111 -2.91 -1.34 15.62
N ILE A 112 -3.92 -1.18 14.76
CA ILE A 112 -3.99 -0.11 13.77
C ILE A 112 -5.33 0.60 13.78
N ASP A 113 -5.29 1.89 13.43
CA ASP A 113 -6.49 2.71 13.25
C ASP A 113 -7.00 2.65 11.80
N PHE A 114 -6.09 2.51 10.83
CA PHE A 114 -6.40 2.35 9.40
C PHE A 114 -5.22 1.77 8.62
N GLY A 115 -5.52 1.29 7.41
CA GLY A 115 -4.53 0.79 6.46
C GLY A 115 -4.23 1.76 5.32
N VAL A 116 -2.99 1.75 4.82
CA VAL A 116 -2.58 2.40 3.58
C VAL A 116 -2.20 1.32 2.57
N TYR A 117 -2.90 1.29 1.43
CA TYR A 117 -2.71 0.28 0.38
C TYR A 117 -2.04 0.91 -0.83
N ILE A 118 -0.81 0.53 -1.12
CA ILE A 118 0.02 1.15 -2.15
C ILE A 118 0.15 0.19 -3.34
N THR A 119 -0.12 0.69 -4.54
CA THR A 119 0.06 -0.06 -5.79
C THR A 119 0.33 0.90 -6.96
N THR A 120 0.51 0.37 -8.18
CA THR A 120 0.68 1.18 -9.39
C THR A 120 -0.62 1.23 -10.21
N THR A 121 -0.82 2.28 -11.00
CA THR A 121 -1.94 2.35 -11.95
C THR A 121 -1.67 1.48 -13.18
N LYS A 122 -2.72 1.20 -13.96
CA LYS A 122 -2.56 0.57 -15.28
C LYS A 122 -1.66 1.39 -16.20
N ALA A 123 -1.75 2.72 -16.14
CA ALA A 123 -0.96 3.62 -16.97
C ALA A 123 0.53 3.53 -16.63
N MET A 124 0.89 3.57 -15.34
CA MET A 124 2.27 3.37 -14.87
C MET A 124 2.81 2.01 -15.28
N GLN A 125 2.05 0.93 -15.09
CA GLN A 125 2.48 -0.43 -15.50
C GLN A 125 2.72 -0.52 -17.00
N LYS A 126 1.81 0.04 -17.81
CA LYS A 126 1.96 0.09 -19.27
C LYS A 126 3.21 0.86 -19.66
N TYR A 127 3.43 2.02 -19.04
CA TYR A 127 4.59 2.86 -19.32
C TYR A 127 5.91 2.16 -19.00
N LEU A 128 6.03 1.55 -17.81
CA LEU A 128 7.23 0.79 -17.41
C LEU A 128 7.52 -0.39 -18.35
N LYS A 129 6.46 -1.06 -18.84
CA LYS A 129 6.59 -2.12 -19.85
C LYS A 129 7.06 -1.57 -21.19
N THR A 130 6.41 -0.54 -21.73
CA THR A 130 6.71 -0.04 -23.09
C THR A 130 8.03 0.73 -23.17
N LYS A 131 8.37 1.50 -22.13
CA LYS A 131 9.54 2.39 -22.15
C LYS A 131 10.83 1.71 -21.68
N TYR A 132 10.72 0.82 -20.69
CA TYR A 132 11.89 0.23 -20.02
C TYR A 132 11.88 -1.31 -20.03
N ASN A 133 10.96 -1.93 -20.78
CA ASN A 133 10.82 -3.39 -20.90
C ASN A 133 10.72 -4.10 -19.54
N ARG A 134 10.04 -3.47 -18.56
CA ARG A 134 9.83 -4.06 -17.23
C ARG A 134 8.55 -4.90 -17.22
N ASN A 135 8.64 -6.16 -16.77
CA ASN A 135 7.48 -7.04 -16.71
C ASN A 135 6.60 -6.75 -15.48
N TRP A 136 5.42 -6.20 -15.76
CA TRP A 136 4.36 -5.92 -14.80
C TRP A 136 3.07 -6.71 -15.08
N GLU A 137 3.09 -7.67 -16.02
CA GLU A 137 1.91 -8.47 -16.32
C GLU A 137 1.46 -9.30 -15.12
N GLY A 138 0.13 -9.45 -14.99
CA GLY A 138 -0.50 -10.13 -13.86
C GLY A 138 -0.51 -9.35 -12.55
N SER A 139 0.20 -8.21 -12.46
CA SER A 139 0.26 -7.41 -11.25
C SER A 139 -1.11 -6.79 -10.93
N LEU A 140 -1.40 -6.64 -9.64
CA LEU A 140 -2.50 -5.83 -9.16
C LEU A 140 -2.31 -4.38 -9.61
N ASN A 141 -3.39 -3.66 -9.88
CA ASN A 141 -3.35 -2.23 -10.16
C ASN A 141 -4.40 -1.49 -9.36
N TYR A 142 -4.17 -0.19 -9.19
CA TYR A 142 -5.02 0.73 -8.46
C TYR A 142 -6.49 0.62 -8.88
N GLU A 143 -6.77 0.58 -10.19
CA GLU A 143 -8.12 0.52 -10.71
C GLU A 143 -8.86 -0.76 -10.29
N LYS A 144 -8.15 -1.90 -10.19
CA LYS A 144 -8.74 -3.14 -9.66
C LYS A 144 -9.05 -3.02 -8.16
N VAL A 145 -8.15 -2.43 -7.38
CA VAL A 145 -8.37 -2.23 -5.93
C VAL A 145 -9.60 -1.35 -5.71
N VAL A 146 -9.64 -0.18 -6.34
CA VAL A 146 -10.76 0.76 -6.25
C VAL A 146 -12.07 0.14 -6.72
N LYS A 147 -12.04 -0.68 -7.78
CA LYS A 147 -13.23 -1.39 -8.25
C LYS A 147 -13.73 -2.42 -7.24
N TYR A 148 -12.84 -3.19 -6.60
CA TYR A 148 -13.25 -4.30 -5.74
C TYR A 148 -13.57 -3.91 -4.30
N LEU A 149 -12.87 -2.93 -3.74
CA LEU A 149 -13.00 -2.55 -2.33
C LEU A 149 -14.45 -2.24 -1.89
N PRO A 150 -15.29 -1.56 -2.70
CA PRO A 150 -16.71 -1.35 -2.38
C PRO A 150 -17.52 -2.66 -2.21
N TYR A 151 -17.18 -3.72 -2.94
CA TYR A 151 -17.86 -5.02 -2.83
C TYR A 151 -17.49 -5.77 -1.55
N PHE A 152 -16.38 -5.41 -0.91
CA PHE A 152 -15.96 -5.98 0.36
C PHE A 152 -16.52 -5.23 1.57
N LYS A 153 -17.43 -4.26 1.38
CA LYS A 153 -17.92 -3.39 2.46
C LYS A 153 -18.55 -4.16 3.62
N SER A 154 -19.20 -5.29 3.42
CA SER A 154 -19.74 -6.09 4.54
C SER A 154 -18.65 -6.77 5.37
N ALA A 155 -17.55 -7.20 4.75
CA ALA A 155 -16.49 -7.96 5.40
C ALA A 155 -15.36 -7.06 5.97
N ILE A 156 -15.07 -5.95 5.30
CA ILE A 156 -13.97 -5.04 5.64
C ILE A 156 -14.58 -3.76 6.20
N GLN A 157 -14.44 -3.58 7.51
CA GLN A 157 -14.94 -2.46 8.30
C GLN A 157 -13.86 -1.42 8.61
N VAL A 158 -12.58 -1.81 8.58
CA VAL A 158 -11.44 -0.91 8.78
C VAL A 158 -11.35 0.14 7.66
N PRO A 159 -10.99 1.40 7.98
CA PRO A 159 -10.67 2.41 6.97
C PRO A 159 -9.41 2.03 6.17
N ILE A 160 -9.47 2.20 4.85
CA ILE A 160 -8.32 1.92 3.96
C ILE A 160 -8.12 3.08 3.00
N TYR A 161 -6.94 3.67 3.02
CA TYR A 161 -6.52 4.71 2.09
C TYR A 161 -5.66 4.09 0.99
N VAL A 162 -6.17 4.06 -0.23
CA VAL A 162 -5.47 3.46 -1.37
C VAL A 162 -4.67 4.52 -2.11
N ILE A 163 -3.40 4.25 -2.40
CA ILE A 163 -2.52 5.10 -3.21
C ILE A 163 -2.11 4.35 -4.48
N GLY A 164 -2.38 4.96 -5.63
CA GLY A 164 -1.93 4.52 -6.95
C GLY A 164 -0.80 5.40 -7.46
N ILE A 165 0.37 4.83 -7.70
CA ILE A 165 1.51 5.52 -8.32
C ILE A 165 1.27 5.55 -9.83
N ASP A 166 1.15 6.76 -10.39
CA ASP A 166 0.73 7.05 -11.76
C ASP A 166 1.75 7.89 -12.54
N ILE A 167 1.55 8.04 -13.85
CA ILE A 167 2.40 8.83 -14.77
C ILE A 167 1.62 9.71 -15.74
#